data_AF-A0A1F9YPH0-F1
#
_entry.id   AF-A0A1F9YPH0-F1
#
_cell.length_a   1.000
_cell.length_b   1.000
_cell.length_c   1.000
_cell.angle_alpha   90.00
_cell.angle_beta   90.00
_cell.angle_gamma   90.00
#
_symmetry.space_group_name_H-M   'P 1'
#
loop_
_entity.id
_entity.type
_entity.pdbx_description
1 polymer ?
#
loop_
_entity_poly.entity_id
_entity_poly.type
_entity_poly.pdbx_seq_one_letter_code
_entity_poly.pdbx_strand_id
1 'polypeptide(L)' 'MAGPIEATAIGNLMMQAVAAGDVGSIAQAREVIRSSFAVEEYQPRGTAAWDEGYAKFLKVVGSRQ' A
#
# COMPACT_ATOMS: atom_id res chain seq x y z
N MET A 1 6.30 -4.79 1.80
CA MET A 1 5.39 -4.78 2.97
C MET A 1 3.98 -4.63 2.45
N ALA A 2 3.09 -5.56 2.77
CA ALA A 2 1.66 -5.39 2.53
C ALA A 2 1.03 -4.86 3.82
N GLY A 3 0.33 -3.73 3.73
CA GLY A 3 -0.49 -3.22 4.82
C GLY A 3 -1.75 -4.06 5.02
N PRO A 4 -2.59 -3.70 6.02
CA PRO A 4 -3.87 -4.37 6.25
C PRO A 4 -4.78 -4.31 5.00
N ILE A 5 -5.58 -5.35 4.80
CA ILE A 5 -6.48 -5.49 3.65
C ILE A 5 -7.51 -4.35 3.57
N GLU A 6 -7.87 -3.74 4.71
CA GLU A 6 -8.77 -2.57 4.77
C GLU A 6 -8.05 -1.21 4.84
N ALA A 7 -6.87 -1.06 4.23
CA ALA A 7 -6.08 0.18 4.29
C ALA A 7 -6.88 1.47 4.00
N THR A 8 -7.85 1.42 3.07
CA THR A 8 -8.73 2.55 2.75
C THR A 8 -9.66 2.92 3.91
N ALA A 9 -10.30 1.96 4.56
CA ALA A 9 -11.22 2.22 5.65
C ALA A 9 -10.48 2.76 6.89
N ILE A 10 -9.31 2.17 7.19
CA ILE A 10 -8.43 2.60 8.26
C ILE A 10 -7.94 4.04 8.04
N GLY A 11 -7.56 4.38 6.80
CA GLY A 11 -7.17 5.73 6.43
C GLY A 11 -8.30 6.75 6.70
N ASN A 12 -9.52 6.44 6.28
CA ASN A 12 -10.67 7.32 6.49
C ASN A 12 -10.97 7.54 7.99
N LEU A 13 -11.00 6.47 8.77
CA LEU A 13 -11.21 6.55 10.22
C LEU A 13 -10.13 7.40 10.91
N MET A 14 -8.86 7.19 10.56
CA MET A 14 -7.75 7.93 11.17
C MET A 14 -7.77 9.42 10.80
N MET A 15 -8.16 9.77 9.57
CA MET A 15 -8.32 11.16 9.19
C MET A 15 -9.45 11.83 9.98
N GLN A 16 -10.55 11.11 10.24
CA GLN A 16 -11.63 11.60 11.11
C GLN A 16 -11.17 11.78 12.55
N ALA A 17 -10.40 10.82 13.10
CA ALA A 17 -9.84 10.92 14.45
C ALA A 17 -8.87 12.10 14.60
N VAL A 18 -8.08 12.39 13.55
CA VAL A 18 -7.23 13.59 13.52
C VAL A 18 -8.07 14.87 13.50
N ALA A 19 -9.11 14.92 12.67
CA ALA A 19 -10.01 16.08 12.60
C ALA A 19 -10.79 16.31 13.92
N ALA A 20 -11.13 15.23 14.63
CA ALA A 20 -11.79 15.28 15.93
C ALA A 20 -10.85 15.67 17.08
N GLY A 21 -9.53 15.63 16.86
CA GLY A 21 -8.52 15.88 17.88
C GLY A 21 -8.17 14.67 18.75
N ASP A 22 -8.76 13.50 18.49
CA ASP A 22 -8.47 12.23 19.17
C ASP A 22 -7.04 11.73 18.85
N VAL A 23 -6.51 12.12 17.69
CA VAL A 23 -5.13 11.85 17.27
C VAL A 23 -4.47 13.17 16.86
N GLY A 24 -3.34 13.51 17.47
CA GLY A 24 -2.71 14.83 17.34
C GLY A 24 -1.98 15.09 16.01
N SER A 25 -1.75 14.07 15.18
CA SER A 25 -1.13 14.26 13.86
C SER A 25 -1.26 13.05 12.93
N ILE A 26 -1.04 13.26 11.63
CA ILE A 26 -0.91 12.17 10.64
C ILE A 26 0.25 11.23 10.99
N ALA A 27 1.35 11.76 11.54
CA ALA A 27 2.49 10.94 11.96
C ALA A 27 2.08 9.99 13.10
N GLN A 28 1.38 10.50 14.11
CA GLN A 28 0.82 9.70 15.19
C GLN A 28 -0.20 8.68 14.67
N ALA A 29 -1.08 9.07 13.75
CA ALA A 29 -2.03 8.15 13.12
C ALA A 29 -1.33 6.96 12.44
N ARG A 30 -0.24 7.20 11.71
CA ARG A 30 0.54 6.13 11.08
C ARG A 30 1.18 5.19 12.10
N GLU A 31 1.62 5.72 13.24
CA GLU A 31 2.18 4.90 14.33
C GLU A 31 1.09 4.02 14.96
N VAL A 32 -0.09 4.57 15.22
CA VAL A 32 -1.25 3.81 15.70
C VAL A 32 -1.63 2.70 14.71
N ILE A 33 -1.68 3.00 13.41
CA ILE A 33 -1.96 1.98 12.39
C ILE A 33 -0.90 0.87 12.43
N ARG A 34 0.39 1.23 12.51
CA ARG A 34 1.50 0.27 12.53
C ARG A 34 1.45 -0.64 13.75
N SER A 35 1.05 -0.14 14.91
CA SER A 35 0.93 -0.93 16.13
C SER A 35 -0.36 -1.74 16.23
N SER A 36 -1.38 -1.41 15.42
CA SER A 36 -2.70 -2.05 15.47
C SER A 36 -2.86 -3.26 14.55
N PHE A 37 -2.03 -3.39 13.52
CA PHE A 37 -2.17 -4.44 12.50
C PHE A 37 -0.84 -5.14 12.24
N ALA A 38 -0.90 -6.46 12.06
CA ALA A 38 0.25 -7.22 11.60
C ALA A 38 0.62 -6.78 10.17
N VAL A 39 1.91 -6.51 9.95
CA VAL A 39 2.45 -6.20 8.63
C VAL A 39 3.19 -7.43 8.13
N GLU A 40 2.80 -7.91 6.97
CA GLU A 40 3.54 -8.99 6.30
C GLU A 40 4.60 -8.42 5.36
N GLU A 41 5.81 -8.94 5.50
CA GLU A 41 6.93 -8.59 4.65
C GLU A 41 7.06 -9.59 3.50
N TYR A 42 6.87 -9.07 2.29
CA TYR A 42 7.04 -9.82 1.05
C TYR A 42 8.33 -9.37 0.37
N GLN A 43 9.20 -10.33 0.10
CA GLN A 43 10.43 -10.14 -0.64
C GLN A 43 10.24 -10.55 -2.10
N PRO A 44 10.83 -9.83 -3.08
CA PRO A 44 10.75 -10.22 -4.48
C PRO A 44 11.27 -11.64 -4.71
N ARG A 45 10.54 -12.43 -5.50
CA ARG A 45 10.93 -13.79 -5.90
C ARG A 45 10.64 -14.00 -7.38
N GLY A 46 11.50 -14.74 -8.07
CA GLY A 46 11.29 -15.10 -9.49
C GLY A 46 11.24 -13.88 -10.42
N THR A 47 12.15 -12.92 -10.23
CA THR A 47 12.15 -11.63 -10.96
C THR A 47 12.25 -11.79 -12.48
N ALA A 48 12.98 -12.79 -12.98
CA ALA A 48 13.14 -13.04 -14.41
C ALA A 48 11.79 -13.24 -15.15
N ALA A 49 10.83 -13.94 -14.54
CA ALA A 49 9.51 -14.14 -15.14
C ALA A 49 8.69 -12.84 -15.20
N TRP A 50 8.88 -11.95 -14.21
CA TRP A 50 8.28 -10.62 -14.21
C TRP A 50 8.92 -9.69 -15.24
N ASP A 51 10.24 -9.76 -15.43
CA ASP A 51 10.96 -9.01 -16.46
C ASP A 51 10.50 -9.39 -17.87
N GLU A 52 10.38 -10.69 -18.15
CA GLU A 52 9.83 -11.20 -19.40
C GLU A 52 8.36 -10.78 -19.61
N GLY A 53 7.55 -10.88 -18.55
CA GLY A 53 6.15 -10.46 -18.56
C GLY A 53 6.00 -8.96 -18.85
N TYR A 54 6.85 -8.13 -18.25
CA TYR A 54 6.88 -6.69 -18.48
C TYR A 54 7.30 -6.34 -19.91
N ALA A 55 8.32 -7.02 -20.45
CA ALA A 55 8.72 -6.86 -21.84
C ALA A 55 7.59 -7.22 -22.83
N LYS A 56 6.78 -8.24 -22.52
CA LYS A 56 5.57 -8.58 -23.30
C LYS A 56 4.50 -7.50 -23.17
N PHE A 57 4.24 -7.02 -21.95
CA PHE A 57 3.27 -5.96 -21.70
C PHE A 57 3.59 -4.68 -22.49
N LEU A 58 4.85 -4.23 -22.48
CA LEU A 58 5.29 -3.05 -23.24
C LEU A 58 4.99 -3.16 -24.74
N LYS A 59 5.08 -4.35 -25.32
CA LYS A 59 4.69 -4.58 -26.72
C LYS A 59 3.20 -4.41 -26.94
N VAL A 60 2.35 -4.80 -25.99
CA VAL A 60 0.88 -4.64 -26.07
C VAL A 60 0.46 -3.19 -25.88
N VAL A 61 1.02 -2.48 -24.90
CA VAL A 61 0.67 -1.06 -24.69
C VAL A 61 1.31 -0.13 -25.71
N GLY A 62 2.48 -0.47 -26.25
CA GLY A 62 3.16 0.28 -27.30
C GLY A 62 2.62 0.06 -28.71
N SER A 63 1.74 -0.92 -28.91
CA SER A 63 1.10 -1.21 -30.22
C SER A 63 -0.27 -0.55 -30.40
N ARG A 64 -0.65 0.39 -29.52
CA ARG A 64 -1.68 1.40 -29.82
C ARG A 64 -1.06 2.58 -30.58
N GLN A 65 -0.98 2.46 -31.90
CA GLN A 65 -1.01 3.57 -32.84
C GLN A 65 -2.10 3.33 -33.87
#